data_AF-A0A5K4EED9-F1
#
_entry.id   AF-A0A5K4EED9-F1
#
_cell.length_a   1.000
_cell.length_b   1.000
_cell.length_c   1.000
_cell.angle_alpha   90.00
_cell.angle_beta   90.00
_cell.angle_gamma   90.00
#
_symmetry.space_group_name_H-M   'P 1'
#
loop_
_entity.id
_entity.type
_entity.pdbx_description
1 polymer ?
#
loop_
_entity_poly.entity_id
_entity_poly.type
_entity_poly.pdbx_seq_one_letter_code
_entity_poly.pdbx_strand_id
1 'polypeptide(L)'
;METVVASVYNSWRDVAFGDLQKTLESVACELTSNHEKNDISRTNLVNQTKEFRKSASEDVRKYCSTVIKCYQSEFDALQKRCRYAEEAYLSMYKQLIELPDPSFALGELHSLQKRADKAVEFEFESRKFKESCDELKTKVQELKNYERENKRLKKRLDELTVSLETQIQLNSSKIVDEYQRKLESKEQEFAIFKAEAEEKLGSFESKNIAISKGLPNLSYSWMILKNRMQNLLLLKQSWLNYVRIMQIFQSYPSQILADFNVALKSLNLNCPVVLSKSRHYSTSWNHSNLQSHPTKRT
;
A
#
# COMPACT_ATOMS: atom_id res chain seq x y z
N MET A 1 -40.31 -6.17 44.82
CA MET A 1 -41.47 -6.84 45.46
C MET A 1 -40.87 -7.79 46.48
N GLU A 2 -41.20 -7.64 47.76
CA GLU A 2 -40.67 -8.52 48.80
C GLU A 2 -41.17 -9.94 48.56
N THR A 3 -40.28 -10.94 48.61
CA THR A 3 -40.69 -12.33 48.38
C THR A 3 -41.51 -12.83 49.57
N VAL A 4 -42.40 -13.79 49.34
CA VAL A 4 -43.20 -14.40 50.41
C VAL A 4 -42.29 -14.92 51.54
N VAL A 5 -41.17 -15.54 51.19
CA VAL A 5 -40.18 -16.05 52.16
C VAL A 5 -39.58 -14.93 53.00
N ALA A 6 -39.19 -13.80 52.38
CA ALA A 6 -38.64 -12.66 53.10
C ALA A 6 -39.66 -12.04 54.06
N SER A 7 -40.90 -11.85 53.59
CA SER A 7 -41.99 -11.31 54.40
C SER A 7 -42.30 -12.19 55.61
N VAL A 8 -42.46 -13.49 55.42
CA VAL A 8 -42.75 -14.46 56.50
C VAL A 8 -41.59 -14.55 57.49
N TYR A 9 -40.34 -14.57 57.00
CA TYR A 9 -39.15 -14.54 57.86
C TYR A 9 -39.11 -13.29 58.75
N ASN A 10 -39.35 -12.11 58.16
CA ASN A 10 -39.37 -10.85 58.90
C ASN A 10 -40.47 -10.84 59.96
N SER A 11 -41.69 -11.29 59.63
CA SER A 11 -42.80 -11.36 60.58
C SER A 11 -42.49 -12.24 61.80
N TRP A 12 -41.92 -13.44 61.60
CA TRP A 12 -41.58 -14.33 62.71
C TRP A 12 -40.42 -13.82 63.56
N ARG A 13 -39.44 -13.15 62.94
CA ARG A 13 -38.37 -12.49 63.66
C ARG A 13 -38.91 -11.37 64.55
N ASP A 14 -39.87 -10.58 64.06
CA ASP A 14 -40.47 -9.47 64.80
C ASP A 14 -41.39 -9.96 65.94
N VAL A 15 -41.98 -11.15 65.81
CA VAL A 15 -42.69 -11.84 66.92
C VAL A 15 -41.74 -12.19 68.07
N ALA A 16 -40.43 -12.33 67.81
CA ALA A 16 -39.42 -12.72 68.80
C ALA A 16 -39.87 -13.95 69.61
N PHE A 17 -40.09 -15.06 68.92
CA PHE A 17 -40.79 -16.24 69.46
C PHE A 17 -40.21 -16.76 70.79
N GLY A 18 -38.89 -16.72 70.96
CA GLY A 18 -38.26 -17.10 72.24
C GLY A 18 -38.63 -16.19 73.42
N ASP A 19 -38.86 -14.89 73.20
CA ASP A 19 -39.32 -13.98 74.25
C ASP A 19 -40.81 -14.17 74.54
N LEU A 20 -41.62 -14.42 73.49
CA LEU A 20 -43.01 -14.83 73.66
C LEU A 20 -43.11 -16.10 74.51
N GLN A 21 -42.29 -17.11 74.25
CA GLN A 21 -42.23 -18.35 75.04
C GLN A 21 -41.92 -18.06 76.53
N LYS A 22 -40.96 -17.19 76.83
CA LYS A 22 -40.67 -16.77 78.22
C LYS A 22 -41.84 -16.06 78.88
N THR A 23 -42.54 -15.18 78.16
CA THR A 23 -43.74 -14.52 78.66
C THR A 23 -44.84 -15.54 78.96
N LEU A 24 -45.03 -16.52 78.08
CA LEU A 24 -46.03 -17.56 78.28
C LEU A 24 -45.71 -18.43 79.51
N GLU A 25 -44.44 -18.82 79.68
CA GLU A 25 -43.96 -19.55 80.86
C GLU A 25 -44.22 -18.79 82.16
N SER A 26 -43.89 -17.49 82.17
CA SER A 26 -44.09 -16.63 83.35
C SER A 26 -45.56 -16.56 83.77
N VAL A 27 -46.48 -16.40 82.81
CA VAL A 27 -47.92 -16.35 83.08
C VAL A 27 -48.44 -17.71 83.54
N ALA A 28 -47.97 -18.82 82.97
CA ALA A 28 -48.34 -20.17 83.41
C ALA A 28 -47.92 -20.43 84.88
N CYS A 29 -46.72 -19.99 85.26
CA CYS A 29 -46.23 -20.06 86.64
C CYS A 29 -47.10 -19.20 87.59
N GLU A 30 -47.44 -17.98 87.18
CA GLU A 30 -48.29 -17.09 87.96
C GLU A 30 -49.71 -17.64 88.14
N LEU A 31 -50.30 -18.22 87.08
CA LEU A 31 -51.60 -18.87 87.14
C LEU A 31 -51.61 -20.02 88.16
N THR A 32 -50.56 -20.83 88.18
CA THR A 32 -50.43 -21.93 89.15
C THR A 32 -50.38 -21.40 90.59
N SER A 33 -49.58 -20.35 90.84
CA SER A 33 -49.52 -19.71 92.17
C SER A 33 -50.85 -19.06 92.58
N ASN A 34 -51.56 -18.45 91.63
CA ASN A 34 -52.86 -17.82 91.90
C ASN A 34 -53.96 -18.85 92.17
N HIS A 35 -53.87 -20.03 91.54
CA HIS A 35 -54.79 -21.14 91.81
C HIS A 35 -54.73 -21.57 93.28
N GLU A 36 -53.52 -21.76 93.81
CA GLU A 36 -53.30 -22.12 95.23
C GLU A 36 -53.85 -21.05 96.19
N LYS A 37 -53.59 -19.77 95.89
CA LYS A 37 -54.11 -18.65 96.70
C LYS A 37 -55.63 -18.57 96.68
N ASN A 38 -56.25 -18.81 95.51
CA ASN A 38 -57.69 -18.80 95.35
C ASN A 38 -58.36 -19.92 96.16
N ASP A 39 -57.77 -21.11 96.20
CA ASP A 39 -58.30 -22.24 96.98
C ASP A 39 -58.26 -21.97 98.49
N ILE A 40 -57.16 -21.37 98.99
CA ILE A 40 -57.04 -20.95 100.39
C ILE A 40 -58.07 -19.86 100.70
N SER A 41 -58.16 -18.83 99.86
CA SER A 41 -59.10 -17.72 100.03
C SER A 41 -60.57 -18.19 100.04
N ARG A 42 -60.92 -19.09 99.12
CA ARG A 42 -62.25 -19.72 99.05
C ARG A 42 -62.57 -20.48 100.34
N THR A 43 -61.61 -21.28 100.84
CA THR A 43 -61.78 -22.04 102.07
C THR A 43 -62.02 -21.11 103.27
N ASN A 44 -61.25 -20.01 103.37
CA ASN A 44 -61.43 -19.00 104.39
C ASN A 44 -62.81 -18.32 104.29
N LEU A 45 -63.25 -17.94 103.09
CA LEU A 45 -64.56 -17.32 102.86
C LEU A 45 -65.72 -18.23 103.27
N VAL A 46 -65.62 -19.53 102.97
CA VAL A 46 -66.60 -20.54 103.40
C VAL A 46 -66.64 -20.63 104.93
N ASN A 47 -65.48 -20.64 105.59
CA ASN A 47 -65.41 -20.67 107.05
C ASN A 47 -66.00 -19.41 107.70
N GLN A 48 -65.67 -18.22 107.21
CA GLN A 48 -66.25 -16.96 107.69
C GLN A 48 -67.78 -16.92 107.48
N THR A 49 -68.26 -17.41 106.34
CA THR A 49 -69.71 -17.48 106.08
C THR A 49 -70.41 -18.45 107.04
N LYS A 50 -69.77 -19.56 107.41
CA LYS A 50 -70.30 -20.51 108.41
C LYS A 50 -70.32 -19.87 109.80
N GLU A 51 -69.25 -19.21 110.21
CA GLU A 51 -69.18 -18.52 111.51
C GLU A 51 -70.21 -17.40 111.63
N PHE A 52 -70.40 -16.59 110.58
CA PHE A 52 -71.47 -15.58 110.53
C PHE A 52 -72.86 -16.19 110.76
N ARG A 53 -73.15 -17.34 110.13
CA ARG A 53 -74.44 -18.04 110.32
C ARG A 53 -74.64 -18.55 111.74
N LYS A 54 -73.56 -18.84 112.48
CA LYS A 54 -73.63 -19.28 113.88
C LYS A 54 -73.80 -18.12 114.85
N SER A 55 -73.14 -16.99 114.61
CA SER A 55 -73.08 -15.86 115.54
C SER A 55 -74.14 -14.78 115.34
N ALA A 56 -74.71 -14.64 114.15
CA ALA A 56 -75.70 -13.62 113.84
C ALA A 56 -77.11 -13.95 114.37
N SER A 57 -77.89 -12.91 114.70
CA SER A 57 -79.30 -13.03 115.13
C SER A 57 -80.23 -13.50 114.00
N GLU A 58 -81.38 -14.09 114.35
CA GLU A 58 -82.35 -14.68 113.41
C GLU A 58 -82.76 -13.71 112.28
N ASP A 59 -83.13 -12.47 112.63
CA ASP A 59 -83.60 -11.46 111.68
C ASP A 59 -82.51 -11.03 110.70
N VAL A 60 -81.28 -10.87 111.19
CA VAL A 60 -80.10 -10.53 110.36
C VAL A 60 -79.75 -11.69 109.44
N ARG A 61 -79.79 -12.94 109.93
CA ARG A 61 -79.56 -14.14 109.11
C ARG A 61 -80.57 -14.23 107.96
N LYS A 62 -81.85 -13.94 108.24
CA LYS A 62 -82.92 -14.00 107.23
C LYS A 62 -82.73 -12.97 106.12
N TYR A 63 -82.37 -11.73 106.48
CA TYR A 63 -82.11 -10.67 105.50
C TYR A 63 -80.83 -10.95 104.68
N CYS A 64 -79.73 -11.28 105.34
CA CYS A 64 -78.44 -11.52 104.67
C CYS A 64 -78.41 -12.81 103.85
N SER A 65 -79.25 -13.80 104.15
CA SER A 65 -79.27 -15.10 103.43
C SER A 65 -79.49 -14.94 101.92
N THR A 66 -80.42 -14.09 101.49
CA THR A 66 -80.67 -13.84 100.06
C THR A 66 -79.46 -13.19 99.40
N VAL A 67 -78.89 -12.17 100.04
CA VAL A 67 -77.71 -11.46 99.55
C VAL A 67 -76.51 -12.41 99.41
N ILE A 68 -76.22 -13.21 100.44
CA ILE A 68 -75.13 -14.19 100.43
C ILE A 68 -75.30 -15.19 99.28
N LYS A 69 -76.51 -15.68 99.02
CA LYS A 69 -76.77 -16.59 97.89
C LYS A 69 -76.49 -15.95 96.54
N CYS A 70 -76.89 -14.69 96.33
CA CYS A 70 -76.59 -13.97 95.08
C CYS A 70 -75.07 -13.82 94.87
N TYR A 71 -74.33 -13.39 95.90
CA TYR A 71 -72.86 -13.29 95.82
C TYR A 71 -72.19 -14.65 95.58
N GLN A 72 -72.70 -15.73 96.19
CA GLN A 72 -72.20 -17.09 95.95
C GLN A 72 -72.40 -17.53 94.50
N SER A 73 -73.60 -17.30 93.94
CA SER A 73 -73.91 -17.61 92.55
C SER A 73 -72.98 -16.86 91.58
N GLU A 74 -72.79 -15.56 91.78
CA GLU A 74 -71.89 -14.74 90.95
C GLU A 74 -70.42 -15.18 91.10
N PHE A 75 -69.98 -15.50 92.33
CA PHE A 75 -68.64 -16.02 92.58
C PHE A 75 -68.41 -17.36 91.87
N ASP A 76 -69.35 -18.31 91.95
CA ASP A 76 -69.22 -19.60 91.27
C ASP A 76 -69.22 -19.46 89.74
N ALA A 77 -70.04 -18.55 89.20
CA ALA A 77 -70.03 -18.22 87.77
C ALA A 77 -68.70 -17.60 87.33
N LEU A 78 -68.15 -16.67 88.10
CA LEU A 78 -66.83 -16.09 87.87
C LEU A 78 -65.74 -17.16 87.93
N GLN A 79 -65.74 -18.01 88.96
CA GLN A 79 -64.77 -19.09 89.12
C GLN A 79 -64.82 -20.08 87.95
N LYS A 80 -66.00 -20.37 87.41
CA LYS A 80 -66.14 -21.21 86.22
C LYS A 80 -65.52 -20.55 84.99
N ARG A 81 -65.74 -19.25 84.78
CA ARG A 81 -65.12 -18.49 83.68
C ARG A 81 -63.61 -18.39 83.81
N CYS A 82 -63.10 -18.15 85.02
CA CYS A 82 -61.66 -18.10 85.29
C CYS A 82 -61.00 -19.45 85.00
N ARG A 83 -61.54 -20.56 85.54
CA ARG A 83 -61.01 -21.91 85.26
C ARG A 83 -61.00 -22.25 83.77
N TYR A 84 -62.07 -21.91 83.04
CA TYR A 84 -62.10 -22.12 81.59
C TYR A 84 -61.00 -21.34 80.87
N ALA A 85 -60.79 -20.07 81.23
CA ALA A 85 -59.74 -19.24 80.64
C ALA A 85 -58.32 -19.77 80.98
N GLU A 86 -58.11 -20.19 82.23
CA GLU A 86 -56.85 -20.80 82.69
C GLU A 86 -56.56 -22.11 81.95
N GLU A 87 -57.54 -23.00 81.83
CA GLU A 87 -57.42 -24.27 81.10
C GLU A 87 -57.12 -24.03 79.61
N ALA A 88 -57.83 -23.10 78.96
CA ALA A 88 -57.59 -22.74 77.56
C ALA A 88 -56.18 -22.17 77.36
N TYR A 89 -55.75 -21.29 78.26
CA TYR A 89 -54.41 -20.72 78.25
C TYR A 89 -53.32 -21.79 78.39
N LEU A 90 -53.44 -22.65 79.42
CA LEU A 90 -52.47 -23.73 79.68
C LEU A 90 -52.43 -24.74 78.53
N SER A 91 -53.56 -24.99 77.86
CA SER A 91 -53.62 -25.82 76.66
C SER A 91 -52.79 -25.23 75.52
N MET A 92 -52.90 -23.91 75.27
CA MET A 92 -52.11 -23.24 74.24
C MET A 92 -50.62 -23.17 74.60
N TYR A 93 -50.31 -22.80 75.85
CA TYR A 93 -48.94 -22.71 76.34
C TYR A 93 -48.19 -24.04 76.16
N LYS A 94 -48.78 -25.18 76.55
CA LYS A 94 -48.19 -26.52 76.37
C LYS A 94 -47.85 -26.84 74.92
N GLN A 95 -48.67 -26.37 73.97
CA GLN A 95 -48.41 -26.59 72.55
C GLN A 95 -47.29 -25.70 72.03
N LEU A 96 -47.16 -24.46 72.53
CA LEU A 96 -46.23 -23.47 72.00
C LEU A 96 -44.83 -23.54 72.62
N ILE A 97 -44.70 -23.99 73.87
CA ILE A 97 -43.41 -24.00 74.58
C ILE A 97 -42.42 -25.05 74.03
N GLU A 98 -42.95 -26.15 73.49
CA GLU A 98 -42.14 -27.25 72.93
C GLU A 98 -41.72 -26.99 71.47
N LEU A 99 -42.28 -25.98 70.81
CA LEU A 99 -41.96 -25.70 69.41
C LEU A 99 -40.63 -24.96 69.29
N PRO A 100 -39.79 -25.32 68.29
CA PRO A 100 -38.60 -24.55 67.98
C PRO A 100 -38.98 -23.21 67.33
N ASP A 101 -38.12 -22.20 67.46
CA ASP A 101 -38.29 -20.91 66.79
C ASP A 101 -38.20 -21.09 65.25
N PRO A 102 -39.29 -20.83 64.50
CA PRO A 102 -39.30 -20.99 63.05
C PRO A 102 -38.42 -19.97 62.33
N SER A 103 -38.06 -18.85 62.97
CA SER A 103 -37.28 -17.76 62.38
C SER A 103 -35.92 -18.24 61.89
N PHE A 104 -35.30 -19.18 62.61
CA PHE A 104 -33.99 -19.72 62.23
C PHE A 104 -34.04 -20.45 60.87
N ALA A 105 -34.96 -21.40 60.72
CA ALA A 105 -35.13 -22.17 59.48
C ALA A 105 -35.59 -21.27 58.31
N LEU A 106 -36.46 -20.30 58.58
CA LEU A 106 -36.89 -19.32 57.59
C LEU A 106 -35.75 -18.39 57.13
N GLY A 107 -34.83 -18.04 58.03
CA GLY A 107 -33.63 -17.27 57.71
C GLY A 107 -32.70 -18.02 56.76
N GLU A 108 -32.46 -19.30 57.02
CA GLU A 108 -31.69 -20.17 56.11
C GLU A 108 -32.37 -20.31 54.75
N LEU A 109 -33.69 -20.53 54.72
CA LEU A 109 -34.45 -20.60 53.48
C LEU A 109 -34.37 -19.29 52.68
N HIS A 110 -34.48 -18.15 53.35
CA HIS A 110 -34.34 -16.83 52.74
C HIS A 110 -32.92 -16.61 52.16
N SER A 111 -31.88 -17.07 52.87
CA SER A 111 -30.49 -17.04 52.40
C SER A 111 -30.29 -17.93 51.18
N LEU A 112 -30.83 -19.15 51.19
CA LEU A 112 -30.79 -20.08 50.07
C LEU A 112 -31.53 -19.53 48.85
N GLN A 113 -32.69 -18.89 49.02
CA GLN A 113 -33.42 -18.25 47.94
C GLN A 113 -32.55 -17.17 47.26
N LYS A 114 -31.91 -16.29 48.04
CA LYS A 114 -31.00 -15.27 47.50
C LYS A 114 -29.81 -15.86 46.75
N ARG A 115 -29.27 -16.99 47.23
CA ARG A 115 -28.18 -17.71 46.55
C ARG A 115 -28.65 -18.35 45.25
N ALA A 116 -29.87 -18.91 45.24
CA ALA A 116 -30.47 -19.48 44.04
C ALA A 116 -30.72 -18.42 42.97
N ASP A 117 -31.27 -17.26 43.35
CA ASP A 117 -31.49 -16.14 42.43
C ASP A 117 -30.16 -15.69 41.77
N LYS A 118 -29.10 -15.53 42.56
CA LYS A 118 -27.75 -15.21 42.04
C LYS A 118 -27.17 -16.31 41.15
N ALA A 119 -27.41 -17.58 41.47
CA ALA A 119 -26.93 -18.68 40.65
C ALA A 119 -27.57 -18.66 39.25
N VAL A 120 -28.87 -18.36 39.17
CA VAL A 120 -29.59 -18.20 37.90
C VAL A 120 -29.02 -17.03 37.09
N GLU A 121 -28.74 -15.90 37.73
CA GLU A 121 -28.09 -14.75 37.09
C GLU A 121 -26.72 -15.13 36.51
N PHE A 122 -25.87 -15.82 37.28
CA PHE A 122 -24.56 -16.28 36.80
C PHE A 122 -24.66 -17.31 35.68
N GLU A 123 -25.62 -18.23 35.73
CA GLU A 123 -25.86 -19.18 34.63
C GLU A 123 -26.26 -18.47 33.33
N PHE A 124 -27.07 -17.42 33.43
CA PHE A 124 -27.45 -16.59 32.29
C PHE A 124 -26.26 -15.83 31.70
N GLU A 125 -25.43 -15.21 32.53
CA GLU A 125 -24.20 -14.53 32.09
C GLU A 125 -23.20 -15.51 31.46
N SER A 126 -23.02 -16.68 32.06
CA SER A 126 -22.15 -17.75 31.55
C SER A 126 -22.60 -18.23 30.17
N ARG A 127 -23.92 -18.37 29.96
CA ARG A 127 -24.49 -18.70 28.65
C ARG A 127 -24.17 -17.64 27.60
N LYS A 128 -24.40 -16.36 27.90
CA LYS A 128 -24.07 -15.24 27.00
C LYS A 128 -22.59 -15.17 26.66
N PHE A 129 -21.73 -15.39 27.65
CA PHE A 129 -20.28 -15.41 27.45
C PHE A 129 -19.88 -16.55 26.50
N LYS A 130 -20.46 -17.73 26.69
CA LYS A 130 -20.22 -18.89 25.82
C LYS A 130 -20.68 -18.64 24.38
N GLU A 131 -21.86 -18.07 24.20
CA GLU A 131 -22.37 -17.66 22.88
C GLU A 131 -21.40 -16.67 22.18
N SER A 132 -20.95 -15.64 22.90
CA SER A 132 -19.97 -14.67 22.39
C SER A 132 -18.63 -15.33 22.02
N CYS A 133 -18.15 -16.29 22.81
CA CYS A 133 -16.95 -17.05 22.48
C CYS A 133 -17.11 -17.87 21.20
N ASP A 134 -18.26 -18.50 21.00
CA ASP A 134 -18.52 -19.33 19.82
C ASP A 134 -18.69 -18.48 18.54
N GLU A 135 -19.30 -17.29 18.66
CA GLU A 135 -19.32 -16.29 17.58
C GLU A 135 -17.91 -15.82 17.21
N LEU A 136 -17.08 -15.49 18.20
CA LEU A 136 -15.70 -15.04 17.96
C LEU A 136 -14.85 -16.15 17.33
N LYS A 137 -15.00 -17.41 17.77
CA LYS A 137 -14.33 -18.55 17.13
C LYS A 137 -14.72 -18.67 15.64
N THR A 138 -16.01 -18.47 15.32
CA THR A 138 -16.49 -18.50 13.94
C THR A 138 -15.85 -17.38 13.12
N LYS A 139 -15.84 -16.15 13.62
CA LYS A 139 -15.18 -15.00 12.97
C LYS A 139 -13.68 -15.22 12.77
N VAL A 140 -12.99 -15.82 13.75
CA VAL A 140 -11.57 -16.19 13.63
C VAL A 140 -11.36 -17.20 12.50
N GLN A 141 -12.24 -18.19 12.38
CA GLN A 141 -12.15 -19.17 11.30
C GLN A 141 -12.39 -18.55 9.93
N GLU A 142 -13.35 -17.62 9.82
CA GLU A 142 -13.59 -16.84 8.59
C GLU A 142 -12.37 -15.99 8.22
N LEU A 143 -11.78 -15.27 9.18
CA LEU A 143 -10.57 -14.47 8.95
C LEU A 143 -9.40 -15.32 8.46
N LYS A 144 -9.22 -16.54 8.99
CA LYS A 144 -8.21 -17.50 8.48
C LYS A 144 -8.50 -17.94 7.05
N ASN A 145 -9.77 -18.04 6.66
CA ASN A 145 -10.14 -18.35 5.28
C ASN A 145 -9.79 -17.17 4.35
N TYR A 146 -10.15 -15.94 4.75
CA TYR A 146 -9.80 -14.73 4.01
C TYR A 146 -8.28 -14.52 3.90
N GLU A 147 -7.51 -14.82 4.94
CA GLU A 147 -6.05 -14.74 4.91
C GLU A 147 -5.45 -15.70 3.89
N ARG A 148 -5.95 -16.94 3.82
CA ARG A 148 -5.52 -17.94 2.82
C ARG A 148 -5.84 -17.48 1.40
N GLU A 149 -7.04 -16.96 1.18
CA GLU A 149 -7.45 -16.46 -0.13
C GLU A 149 -6.61 -15.25 -0.56
N ASN A 150 -6.35 -14.31 0.34
CA ASN A 150 -5.51 -13.14 0.07
C ASN A 150 -4.08 -13.55 -0.29
N LYS A 151 -3.49 -14.53 0.40
CA LYS A 151 -2.18 -15.11 0.03
C LYS A 151 -2.19 -15.71 -1.38
N ARG A 152 -3.26 -16.44 -1.75
CA ARG A 152 -3.42 -17.02 -3.09
C ARG A 152 -3.51 -15.92 -4.16
N LEU A 153 -4.33 -14.91 -3.93
CA LEU A 153 -4.52 -13.79 -4.86
C LEU A 153 -3.24 -12.97 -5.04
N LYS A 154 -2.51 -12.69 -3.96
CA LYS A 154 -1.19 -12.02 -4.02
C LYS A 154 -0.20 -12.80 -4.87
N LYS A 155 -0.06 -14.11 -4.62
CA LYS A 155 0.81 -14.97 -5.44
C LYS A 155 0.42 -14.94 -6.92
N ARG A 156 -0.88 -14.97 -7.22
CA ARG A 156 -1.36 -14.90 -8.61
C ARG A 156 -1.04 -13.55 -9.27
N LEU A 157 -1.13 -12.46 -8.52
CA LEU A 157 -0.78 -11.12 -9.00
C LEU A 157 0.72 -11.01 -9.29
N ASP A 158 1.57 -11.58 -8.42
CA ASP A 158 3.02 -11.63 -8.65
C ASP A 158 3.37 -12.45 -9.90
N GLU A 159 2.75 -13.63 -10.07
CA GLU A 159 2.91 -14.48 -11.27
C GLU A 159 2.53 -13.74 -12.56
N LEU A 160 1.40 -13.01 -12.55
CA LEU A 160 0.94 -12.23 -13.70
C LEU A 160 1.87 -11.05 -13.99
N THR A 161 2.34 -10.35 -12.97
CA THR A 161 3.29 -9.24 -13.10
C THR A 161 4.58 -9.72 -13.78
N VAL A 162 5.20 -10.79 -13.28
CA VAL A 162 6.41 -11.37 -13.88
C VAL A 162 6.19 -11.84 -15.31
N SER A 163 5.03 -12.46 -15.59
CA SER A 163 4.68 -12.88 -16.96
C SER A 163 4.58 -11.70 -17.92
N LEU A 164 3.96 -10.59 -17.49
CA LEU A 164 3.83 -9.38 -18.32
C LEU A 164 5.18 -8.69 -18.53
N GLU A 165 6.00 -8.57 -17.48
CA GLU A 165 7.36 -8.02 -17.58
C GLU A 165 8.21 -8.82 -18.57
N THR A 166 8.14 -10.16 -18.49
CA THR A 166 8.86 -11.04 -19.41
C THR A 166 8.39 -10.85 -20.86
N GLN A 167 7.08 -10.72 -21.08
CA GLN A 167 6.53 -10.45 -22.42
C GLN A 167 6.97 -9.09 -22.97
N ILE A 168 6.96 -8.05 -22.13
CA ILE A 168 7.42 -6.71 -22.49
C ILE A 168 8.90 -6.75 -22.85
N GLN A 169 9.73 -7.41 -22.04
CA GLN A 169 11.17 -7.53 -22.28
C GLN A 169 11.46 -8.29 -23.59
N LEU A 170 10.77 -9.42 -23.83
CA LEU A 170 10.92 -10.20 -25.04
C LEU A 170 10.49 -9.41 -26.30
N ASN A 171 9.37 -8.69 -26.23
CA ASN A 171 8.91 -7.86 -27.33
C ASN A 171 9.83 -6.67 -27.59
N SER A 172 10.33 -6.04 -26.52
CA SER A 172 11.28 -4.92 -26.62
C SER A 172 12.60 -5.37 -27.26
N SER A 173 13.13 -6.53 -26.84
CA SER A 173 14.32 -7.13 -27.47
C SER A 173 14.10 -7.39 -28.95
N LYS A 174 12.97 -8.00 -29.32
CA LYS A 174 12.64 -8.26 -30.74
C LYS A 174 12.60 -6.98 -31.58
N ILE A 175 11.98 -5.93 -31.05
CA ILE A 175 11.90 -4.62 -31.73
C ILE A 175 13.31 -4.04 -31.90
N VAL A 176 14.12 -4.04 -30.84
CA VAL A 176 15.51 -3.54 -30.89
C VAL A 176 16.32 -4.34 -31.92
N ASP A 177 16.26 -5.67 -31.89
CA ASP A 177 16.97 -6.54 -32.84
C ASP A 177 16.51 -6.34 -34.30
N GLU A 178 15.23 -6.05 -34.52
CA GLU A 178 14.71 -5.71 -35.85
C GLU A 178 15.24 -4.37 -36.34
N TYR A 179 15.21 -3.33 -35.50
CA TYR A 179 15.72 -2.01 -35.88
C TYR A 179 17.24 -1.98 -36.02
N GLN A 180 17.97 -2.75 -35.21
CA GLN A 180 19.41 -2.92 -35.33
C GLN A 180 19.79 -3.55 -36.68
N ARG A 181 19.08 -4.62 -37.09
CA ARG A 181 19.28 -5.23 -38.43
C ARG A 181 18.95 -4.28 -39.57
N LYS A 182 17.88 -3.47 -39.44
CA LYS A 182 17.55 -2.44 -40.44
C LYS A 182 18.63 -1.35 -40.53
N LEU A 183 19.18 -0.94 -39.38
CA LEU A 183 20.26 0.04 -39.33
C LEU A 183 21.52 -0.50 -40.00
N GLU A 184 21.95 -1.72 -39.65
CA GLU A 184 23.11 -2.39 -40.27
C GLU A 184 22.94 -2.55 -41.78
N SER A 185 21.75 -2.93 -42.25
CA SER A 185 21.44 -2.99 -43.68
C SER A 185 21.57 -1.62 -44.35
N LYS A 186 21.13 -0.54 -43.70
CA LYS A 186 21.26 0.84 -44.23
C LYS A 186 22.70 1.34 -44.21
N GLU A 187 23.47 1.00 -43.20
CA GLU A 187 24.90 1.31 -43.14
C GLU A 187 25.67 0.59 -44.25
N GLN A 188 25.35 -0.68 -44.53
CA GLN A 188 25.92 -1.43 -45.64
C GLN A 188 25.54 -0.82 -47.01
N GLU A 189 24.27 -0.50 -47.23
CA GLU A 189 23.80 0.19 -48.45
C GLU A 189 24.54 1.52 -48.64
N PHE A 190 24.68 2.31 -47.57
CA PHE A 190 25.38 3.59 -47.61
C PHE A 190 26.88 3.43 -47.88
N ALA A 191 27.52 2.39 -47.32
CA ALA A 191 28.92 2.08 -47.58
C ALA A 191 29.15 1.70 -49.05
N ILE A 192 28.27 0.89 -49.64
CA ILE A 192 28.31 0.54 -51.07
C ILE A 192 28.14 1.81 -51.92
N PHE A 193 27.11 2.61 -51.64
CA PHE A 193 26.87 3.87 -52.37
C PHE A 193 28.06 4.83 -52.28
N LYS A 194 28.69 4.95 -51.11
CA LYS A 194 29.88 5.77 -50.92
C LYS A 194 31.05 5.26 -51.77
N ALA A 195 31.30 3.95 -51.78
CA ALA A 195 32.36 3.35 -52.60
C ALA A 195 32.12 3.59 -54.11
N GLU A 196 30.88 3.42 -54.58
CA GLU A 196 30.51 3.73 -55.97
C GLU A 196 30.69 5.21 -56.32
N ALA A 197 30.37 6.11 -55.39
CA ALA A 197 30.56 7.54 -55.57
C ALA A 197 32.06 7.91 -55.63
N GLU A 198 32.89 7.32 -54.77
CA GLU A 198 34.35 7.49 -54.77
C GLU A 198 34.98 6.95 -56.08
N GLU A 199 34.53 5.80 -56.57
CA GLU A 199 34.97 5.26 -57.86
C GLU A 199 34.62 6.20 -59.03
N LYS A 200 33.38 6.70 -59.07
CA LYS A 200 32.95 7.68 -60.07
C LYS A 200 33.78 8.96 -59.99
N LEU A 201 34.02 9.47 -58.79
CA LEU A 201 34.85 10.65 -58.57
C LEU A 201 36.28 10.41 -59.11
N GLY A 202 36.91 9.28 -58.77
CA GLY A 202 38.23 8.93 -59.30
C GLY A 202 38.27 8.80 -60.84
N SER A 203 37.18 8.30 -61.45
CA SER A 203 37.02 8.29 -62.91
C SER A 203 36.96 9.70 -63.50
N PHE A 204 36.19 10.60 -62.90
CA PHE A 204 36.10 12.00 -63.33
C PHE A 204 37.43 12.73 -63.16
N GLU A 205 38.12 12.53 -62.04
CA GLU A 205 39.45 13.10 -61.80
C GLU A 205 40.46 12.60 -62.84
N SER A 206 40.47 11.30 -63.14
CA SER A 206 41.34 10.72 -64.17
C SER A 206 41.07 11.33 -65.55
N LYS A 207 39.80 11.49 -65.94
CA LYS A 207 39.40 12.17 -67.18
C LYS A 207 39.83 13.63 -67.18
N ASN A 208 39.64 14.35 -66.08
CA ASN A 208 40.02 15.75 -65.96
C ASN A 208 41.54 15.93 -66.05
N ILE A 209 42.32 15.05 -65.41
CA ILE A 209 43.79 15.00 -65.53
C ILE A 209 44.19 14.73 -66.98
N ALA A 210 43.54 13.79 -67.68
CA ALA A 210 43.83 13.49 -69.07
C ALA A 210 43.54 14.69 -69.99
N ILE A 211 42.42 15.38 -69.79
CA ILE A 211 42.08 16.62 -70.52
C ILE A 211 43.11 17.72 -70.22
N SER A 212 43.44 17.93 -68.94
CA SER A 212 44.45 18.91 -68.50
C SER A 212 45.83 18.64 -69.13
N LYS A 213 46.25 17.36 -69.24
CA LYS A 213 47.50 16.96 -69.93
C LYS A 213 47.42 17.12 -71.46
N GLY A 214 46.25 16.93 -72.07
CA GLY A 214 46.04 17.08 -73.52
C GLY A 214 45.96 18.52 -73.99
N LEU A 215 45.49 19.43 -73.13
CA LEU A 215 45.34 20.87 -73.39
C LEU A 215 46.61 21.55 -73.92
N PRO A 216 47.81 21.37 -73.32
CA PRO A 216 49.06 21.92 -73.85
C PRO A 216 49.41 21.42 -75.25
N ASN A 217 49.18 20.14 -75.56
CA ASN A 217 49.46 19.57 -76.88
C ASN A 217 48.52 20.14 -77.95
N LEU A 218 47.23 20.28 -77.64
CA LEU A 218 46.26 20.94 -78.52
C LEU A 218 46.60 22.42 -78.72
N SER A 219 46.97 23.12 -77.65
CA SER A 219 47.42 24.52 -77.70
C SER A 219 48.67 24.68 -78.59
N TYR A 220 49.64 23.78 -78.44
CA TYR A 220 50.84 23.73 -79.28
C TYR A 220 50.49 23.49 -80.75
N SER A 221 49.63 22.52 -81.04
CA SER A 221 49.20 22.22 -82.41
C SER A 221 48.41 23.38 -83.05
N TRP A 222 47.54 24.05 -82.28
CA TRP A 222 46.83 25.25 -82.71
C TRP A 222 47.80 26.39 -83.03
N MET A 223 48.83 26.58 -82.20
CA MET A 223 49.87 27.58 -82.44
C MET A 223 50.64 27.31 -83.75
N ILE A 224 50.99 26.05 -84.04
CA ILE A 224 51.62 25.68 -85.31
C ILE A 224 50.69 25.97 -86.50
N LEU A 225 49.42 25.57 -86.42
CA LEU A 225 48.43 25.85 -87.47
C LEU A 225 48.25 27.35 -87.70
N LYS A 226 48.17 28.13 -86.62
CA LYS A 226 48.11 29.59 -86.67
C LYS A 226 49.32 30.18 -87.39
N ASN A 227 50.53 29.76 -87.03
CA ASN A 227 51.76 30.18 -87.72
C ASN A 227 51.75 29.79 -89.20
N ARG A 228 51.30 28.58 -89.54
CA ARG A 228 51.17 28.15 -90.95
C ARG A 228 50.18 29.01 -91.72
N MET A 229 49.01 29.33 -91.14
CA MET A 229 48.06 30.26 -91.76
C MET A 229 48.66 31.65 -91.97
N GLN A 230 49.43 32.14 -90.98
CA GLN A 230 50.08 33.44 -91.07
C GLN A 230 51.16 33.46 -92.18
N ASN A 231 51.90 32.37 -92.34
CA ASN A 231 52.81 32.17 -93.46
C ASN A 231 52.09 32.09 -94.81
N LEU A 232 50.95 31.41 -94.90
CA LEU A 232 50.14 31.38 -96.12
C LEU A 232 49.60 32.76 -96.48
N LEU A 233 49.21 33.57 -95.49
CA LEU A 233 48.82 34.97 -95.70
C LEU A 233 49.99 35.82 -96.21
N LEU A 234 51.20 35.63 -95.67
CA LEU A 234 52.41 36.30 -96.17
C LEU A 234 52.77 35.86 -97.60
N LEU A 235 52.67 34.56 -97.90
CA LEU A 235 52.83 34.02 -99.26
C LEU A 235 51.80 34.60 -100.22
N LYS A 236 50.53 34.70 -99.80
CA LYS A 236 49.48 35.37 -100.56
C LYS A 236 49.83 36.83 -100.82
N GLN A 237 50.37 37.54 -99.83
CA GLN A 237 50.81 38.93 -99.97
C GLN A 237 52.01 39.07 -100.93
N SER A 238 53.00 38.18 -100.83
CA SER A 238 54.13 38.12 -101.75
C SER A 238 53.69 37.77 -103.17
N TRP A 239 52.72 36.87 -103.34
CA TRP A 239 52.15 36.53 -104.65
C TRP A 239 51.39 37.71 -105.24
N LEU A 240 50.60 38.43 -104.44
CA LEU A 240 49.96 39.69 -104.86
C LEU A 240 50.98 40.77 -105.24
N ASN A 241 52.09 40.88 -104.49
CA ASN A 241 53.20 41.77 -104.84
C ASN A 241 53.91 41.33 -106.12
N TYR A 242 54.09 40.02 -106.35
CA TYR A 242 54.67 39.48 -107.58
C TYR A 242 53.77 39.76 -108.79
N VAL A 243 52.45 39.60 -108.64
CA VAL A 243 51.45 39.97 -109.66
C VAL A 243 51.48 41.48 -109.92
N ARG A 244 51.63 42.33 -108.89
CA ARG A 244 51.84 43.78 -109.04
C ARG A 244 53.14 44.11 -109.79
N ILE A 245 54.25 43.44 -109.48
CA ILE A 245 55.54 43.62 -110.17
C ILE A 245 55.45 43.16 -111.62
N MET A 246 54.76 42.05 -111.91
CA MET A 246 54.50 41.59 -113.27
C MET A 246 53.58 42.54 -114.05
N GLN A 247 52.61 43.18 -113.39
CA GLN A 247 51.77 44.23 -113.99
C GLN A 247 52.55 45.53 -114.25
N ILE A 248 53.59 45.84 -113.46
CA ILE A 248 54.52 46.95 -113.72
C ILE A 248 55.42 46.63 -114.94
N PHE A 249 55.77 45.36 -115.19
CA PHE A 249 56.60 44.96 -116.32
C PHE A 249 55.87 44.93 -117.68
N GLN A 250 54.54 45.02 -117.69
CA GLN A 250 53.72 44.92 -118.90
C GLN A 250 53.28 46.29 -119.46
N SER A 251 53.74 47.40 -118.87
CA SER A 251 53.35 48.75 -119.30
C SER A 251 54.52 49.73 -119.13
N TYR A 252 55.51 49.72 -120.02
CA TYR A 252 56.04 50.90 -120.75
C TYR A 252 57.24 50.51 -121.66
N PRO A 253 57.37 51.06 -122.88
CA PRO A 253 58.46 50.76 -123.82
C PRO A 253 59.65 51.76 -123.73
N SER A 254 60.87 51.21 -123.81
CA SER A 254 62.13 51.78 -124.35
C SER A 254 62.51 53.26 -124.13
N GLN A 255 63.55 53.53 -123.32
CA GLN A 255 64.72 54.38 -123.67
C GLN A 255 65.78 54.48 -122.52
N ILE A 256 67.07 54.22 -122.87
CA ILE A 256 68.34 54.75 -122.27
C ILE A 256 68.79 54.13 -120.93
N LEU A 257 69.92 53.43 -120.72
CA LEU A 257 71.23 53.28 -121.39
C LEU A 257 72.06 54.56 -121.64
N ALA A 258 72.17 55.39 -120.61
CA ALA A 258 73.20 56.40 -120.33
C ALA A 258 72.92 56.86 -118.89
N ASP A 259 73.54 56.28 -117.86
CA ASP A 259 74.81 56.79 -117.34
C ASP A 259 75.58 55.70 -116.57
N PHE A 260 76.23 54.83 -117.35
CA PHE A 260 77.20 53.84 -116.88
C PHE A 260 78.61 54.44 -116.68
N ASN A 261 78.78 55.75 -116.44
CA ASN A 261 80.16 56.28 -116.47
C ASN A 261 80.51 57.51 -115.62
N VAL A 262 79.93 57.71 -114.43
CA VAL A 262 80.42 58.78 -113.51
C VAL A 262 80.51 58.40 -112.01
N ALA A 263 80.29 57.16 -111.56
CA ALA A 263 80.40 56.88 -110.10
C ALA A 263 80.98 55.51 -109.70
N LEU A 264 82.13 55.14 -110.27
CA LEU A 264 83.03 54.15 -109.65
C LEU A 264 84.49 54.64 -109.75
N LYS A 265 84.87 55.56 -108.85
CA LYS A 265 86.24 55.73 -108.30
C LYS A 265 86.37 57.02 -107.45
N SER A 266 85.97 56.96 -106.17
CA SER A 266 86.69 57.62 -105.06
C SER A 266 86.03 57.32 -103.71
N LEU A 267 86.85 56.98 -102.72
CA LEU A 267 86.59 56.53 -101.33
C LEU A 267 86.38 55.01 -101.23
N ASN A 268 87.33 54.13 -100.85
CA ASN A 268 88.60 54.15 -100.11
C ASN A 268 88.59 54.85 -98.74
N LEU A 269 88.41 54.06 -97.68
CA LEU A 269 88.97 54.14 -96.30
C LEU A 269 88.54 52.82 -95.59
N ASN A 270 89.45 51.87 -95.37
CA ASN A 270 90.25 51.62 -94.14
C ASN A 270 89.49 51.02 -92.93
N CYS A 271 89.89 49.78 -92.55
CA CYS A 271 90.09 49.19 -91.21
C CYS A 271 89.04 49.31 -90.07
N PRO A 272 88.92 48.30 -89.16
CA PRO A 272 90.02 47.44 -88.70
C PRO A 272 89.82 45.92 -88.77
N VAL A 273 90.98 45.27 -88.81
CA VAL A 273 91.28 43.89 -88.38
C VAL A 273 91.34 43.82 -86.86
N VAL A 274 90.91 42.70 -86.23
CA VAL A 274 91.64 41.91 -85.21
C VAL A 274 90.81 40.68 -84.75
N LEU A 275 91.36 39.49 -85.08
CA LEU A 275 91.52 38.24 -84.29
C LEU A 275 90.25 37.51 -83.74
N SER A 276 90.09 36.18 -83.81
CA SER A 276 90.99 35.06 -84.16
C SER A 276 90.21 33.74 -84.31
N LYS A 277 90.78 32.82 -85.12
CA LYS A 277 90.91 31.33 -85.03
C LYS A 277 90.13 30.62 -83.90
N SER A 278 89.66 29.38 -83.99
CA SER A 278 90.15 28.16 -84.66
C SER A 278 89.03 27.10 -84.50
N ARG A 279 88.65 26.31 -85.51
CA ARG A 279 89.20 24.98 -85.85
C ARG A 279 89.34 23.98 -84.69
N HIS A 280 88.51 22.92 -84.80
CA HIS A 280 88.91 21.51 -84.95
C HIS A 280 89.09 20.55 -83.75
N TYR A 281 88.47 19.38 -83.96
CA TYR A 281 88.83 18.00 -83.58
C TYR A 281 88.76 17.56 -82.10
N SER A 282 87.83 16.62 -81.85
CA SER A 282 88.12 15.18 -81.64
C SER A 282 87.44 14.57 -80.41
N THR A 283 86.74 13.45 -80.66
CA THR A 283 86.66 12.20 -79.88
C THR A 283 86.80 12.22 -78.35
N SER A 284 85.86 11.55 -77.67
CA SER A 284 86.07 10.25 -76.99
C SER A 284 85.35 10.12 -75.63
N TRP A 285 84.52 9.06 -75.52
CA TRP A 285 84.41 8.09 -74.41
C TRP A 285 84.01 8.53 -72.99
N ASN A 286 82.88 7.99 -72.50
CA ASN A 286 82.73 6.92 -71.48
C ASN A 286 83.03 7.39 -70.03
N HIS A 287 82.32 7.00 -68.97
CA HIS A 287 81.55 5.82 -68.60
C HIS A 287 80.49 6.25 -67.55
N SER A 288 79.27 5.70 -67.52
CA SER A 288 78.85 4.45 -66.86
C SER A 288 79.05 4.38 -65.34
N ASN A 289 77.94 4.15 -64.62
CA ASN A 289 77.71 3.02 -63.69
C ASN A 289 76.19 2.97 -63.41
N LEU A 290 75.38 1.91 -63.63
CA LEU A 290 75.40 0.48 -63.18
C LEU A 290 75.38 0.40 -61.63
N GLN A 291 74.54 -0.38 -60.92
CA GLN A 291 73.64 -1.49 -61.25
C GLN A 291 72.79 -1.91 -60.00
N SER A 292 71.69 -2.66 -60.26
CA SER A 292 71.12 -3.81 -59.50
C SER A 292 70.36 -3.71 -58.14
N HIS A 293 69.10 -4.18 -58.23
CA HIS A 293 68.17 -4.91 -57.30
C HIS A 293 68.76 -5.84 -56.19
N PRO A 294 68.00 -6.55 -55.28
CA PRO A 294 66.56 -6.93 -55.27
C PRO A 294 65.80 -7.03 -53.89
N THR A 295 64.54 -7.55 -53.97
CA THR A 295 63.83 -8.52 -53.09
C THR A 295 62.78 -8.11 -52.02
N LYS A 296 61.54 -8.59 -52.32
CA LYS A 296 60.57 -9.40 -51.52
C LYS A 296 59.68 -8.80 -50.42
N ARG A 297 58.39 -9.20 -50.52
CA ARG A 297 57.37 -9.61 -49.52
C ARG A 297 57.36 -8.84 -48.19
N THR A 298 56.23 -8.32 -47.70
CA THR A 298 54.93 -8.95 -47.46
C THR A 298 53.89 -7.85 -47.30
#